data_AF-G4FI19-F1
#
_entry.id   AF-G4FI19-F1
#
_cell.length_a   1.000
_cell.length_b   1.000
_cell.length_c   1.000
_cell.angle_alpha   90.00
_cell.angle_beta   90.00
_cell.angle_gamma   90.00
#
_symmetry.space_group_name_H-M   'P 1'
#
loop_
_entity.id
_entity.type
_entity.pdbx_description
1 polymer ?
#
loop_
_entity_poly.entity_id
_entity_poly.type
_entity_poly.pdbx_seq_one_letter_code
_entity_poly.pdbx_strand_id
1 'polypeptide(L)'
;MSGKITNVHPIRPQASPPPISETLAVLGSPIDQRHIRTRTQKSRNGEFKLEYVPWAVLTKCLHARVPGWTWQILEIKTIGEYVMVSGRLTIPIGAKTLTYEAVSSEPLNSVGAPPIESAASSCLRRACALSGLGLELWLDH
;
A
#
# COMPACT_ATOMS: atom_id res chain seq x y z
N MET A 1 6.05 39.56 33.11
CA MET A 1 5.24 39.36 31.89
C MET A 1 4.77 37.92 31.89
N SER A 2 3.47 37.69 32.10
CA SER A 2 2.87 36.34 32.21
C SER A 2 2.08 36.04 30.94
N GLY A 3 2.66 35.27 30.02
CA GLY A 3 1.96 34.80 28.83
C GLY A 3 1.10 33.57 29.15
N LYS A 4 -0.23 33.73 29.21
CA LYS A 4 -1.16 32.60 29.19
C LYS A 4 -1.19 32.01 27.79
N ILE A 5 -0.74 30.77 27.63
CA ILE A 5 -0.99 29.97 26.43
C ILE A 5 -2.45 29.52 26.51
N THR A 6 -3.34 30.25 25.85
CA THR A 6 -4.72 29.82 25.61
C THR A 6 -4.91 29.61 24.12
N ASN A 7 -4.62 28.41 23.66
CA ASN A 7 -5.24 27.82 22.48
C ASN A 7 -5.03 26.30 22.51
N VAL A 8 -5.77 25.64 23.40
CA VAL A 8 -6.04 24.21 23.24
C VAL A 8 -7.20 24.14 22.28
N HIS A 9 -6.93 23.90 20.99
CA HIS A 9 -8.01 23.52 20.08
C HIS A 9 -8.67 22.26 20.65
N PRO A 10 -10.00 22.20 20.78
CA PRO A 10 -10.65 20.97 21.21
C PRO A 10 -10.27 19.88 20.21
N ILE A 11 -9.66 18.81 20.71
CA ILE A 11 -9.45 17.59 19.93
C ILE A 11 -10.84 17.14 19.51
N ARG A 12 -11.16 17.30 18.22
CA ARG A 12 -12.41 16.79 17.66
C ARG A 12 -12.50 15.32 18.06
N PRO A 13 -13.58 14.86 18.71
CA PRO A 13 -13.75 13.45 18.99
C PRO A 13 -13.53 12.70 17.68
N GLN A 14 -12.56 11.77 17.64
CA GLN A 14 -12.41 10.93 16.47
C GLN A 14 -13.74 10.21 16.29
N ALA A 15 -14.42 10.48 15.18
CA ALA A 15 -15.61 9.73 14.80
C ALA A 15 -15.24 8.25 14.84
N SER A 16 -16.10 7.42 15.43
CA SER A 16 -15.92 5.97 15.43
C SER A 16 -15.63 5.52 13.99
N PRO A 17 -14.58 4.70 13.74
CA PRO A 17 -14.24 4.34 12.38
C PRO A 17 -15.43 3.64 11.69
N PRO A 18 -15.62 3.86 10.38
CA PRO A 18 -16.81 3.42 9.68
C PRO A 18 -17.02 1.90 9.76
N PRO A 19 -18.26 1.40 9.55
CA PRO A 19 -18.53 -0.02 9.44
C PRO A 19 -17.64 -0.72 8.40
N ILE A 20 -17.48 -2.04 8.54
CA ILE A 20 -16.62 -2.84 7.65
C ILE A 20 -17.03 -2.73 6.18
N SER A 21 -18.34 -2.78 5.89
CA SER A 21 -18.86 -2.70 4.52
C SER A 21 -18.54 -1.36 3.86
N GLU A 22 -18.71 -0.26 4.59
CA GLU A 22 -18.38 1.08 4.12
C GLU A 22 -16.87 1.24 3.91
N THR A 23 -16.06 0.75 4.85
CA THR A 23 -14.59 0.77 4.73
C THR A 23 -14.12 0.03 3.49
N LEU A 24 -14.63 -1.18 3.25
CA LEU A 24 -14.26 -1.98 2.09
C LEU A 24 -14.75 -1.34 0.77
N ALA A 25 -15.93 -0.72 0.77
CA ALA A 25 -16.44 0.00 -0.40
C ALA A 25 -15.58 1.23 -0.74
N VAL A 26 -15.17 2.01 0.26
CA VAL A 26 -14.28 3.17 0.05
C VAL A 26 -12.89 2.72 -0.40
N LEU A 27 -12.33 1.66 0.19
CA LEU A 27 -11.04 1.09 -0.24
C LEU A 27 -11.08 0.60 -1.68
N GLY A 28 -12.15 -0.10 -2.08
CA GLY A 28 -12.37 -0.62 -3.43
C GLY A 28 -12.73 0.43 -4.47
N SER A 29 -12.85 1.71 -4.11
CA SER A 29 -13.12 2.76 -5.09
C SER A 29 -11.96 2.85 -6.12
N PRO A 30 -12.25 3.00 -7.43
CA PRO A 30 -11.21 3.01 -8.46
C PRO A 30 -10.11 4.04 -8.20
N ILE A 31 -8.89 3.74 -8.65
CA ILE A 31 -7.82 4.72 -8.68
C ILE A 31 -7.99 5.58 -9.93
N ASP A 32 -7.85 6.90 -9.78
CA ASP A 32 -7.88 7.83 -10.91
C ASP A 32 -6.79 7.47 -11.92
N GLN A 33 -7.20 7.30 -13.18
CA GLN A 33 -6.35 6.92 -14.32
C GLN A 33 -5.10 7.80 -14.44
N ARG A 34 -5.15 9.08 -14.02
CA ARG A 34 -3.98 9.97 -14.03
C ARG A 34 -2.84 9.51 -13.11
N HIS A 35 -3.10 8.60 -12.19
CA HIS A 35 -2.12 8.03 -11.28
C HIS A 35 -1.58 6.67 -11.75
N ILE A 36 -2.18 6.08 -12.78
CA ILE A 36 -1.69 4.86 -13.40
C ILE A 36 -0.47 5.19 -14.27
N ARG A 37 0.54 4.34 -14.20
CA ARG A 37 1.78 4.45 -14.94
C ARG A 37 1.99 3.16 -15.70
N THR A 38 2.68 3.25 -16.83
CA THR A 38 3.08 2.09 -17.61
C THR A 38 4.58 1.92 -17.51
N ARG A 39 5.04 0.69 -17.34
CA ARG A 39 6.45 0.33 -17.49
C ARG A 39 6.59 -0.82 -18.48
N THR A 40 7.67 -0.81 -19.24
CA THR A 40 8.03 -1.96 -20.09
C THR A 40 8.78 -2.97 -19.24
N GLN A 41 8.33 -4.23 -19.26
CA GLN A 41 8.98 -5.33 -18.59
C GLN A 41 9.45 -6.36 -19.61
N LYS A 42 10.72 -6.76 -19.49
CA LYS A 42 11.30 -7.84 -20.30
C LYS A 42 10.87 -9.19 -19.73
N SER A 43 10.46 -10.07 -20.63
CA SER A 43 10.09 -11.46 -20.40
C SER A 43 10.92 -12.35 -21.33
N ARG A 44 10.92 -13.67 -21.06
CA ARG A 44 11.46 -14.67 -22.00
C ARG A 44 10.79 -14.58 -23.38
N ASN A 45 9.55 -14.11 -23.44
CA ASN A 45 8.73 -14.06 -24.65
C ASN A 45 8.72 -12.67 -25.32
N GLY A 46 9.64 -11.77 -24.94
CA GLY A 46 9.72 -10.40 -25.47
C GLY A 46 9.45 -9.33 -24.41
N GLU A 47 9.05 -8.15 -24.86
CA GLU A 47 8.72 -7.02 -23.99
C GLU A 47 7.21 -6.84 -23.90
N PHE A 48 6.69 -6.63 -22.68
CA PHE A 48 5.28 -6.30 -22.47
C PHE A 48 5.16 -5.03 -21.63
N LYS A 49 4.06 -4.31 -21.81
CA LYS A 49 3.72 -3.12 -21.02
C LYS A 49 2.90 -3.56 -19.83
N LEU A 50 3.34 -3.17 -18.64
CA LEU A 50 2.64 -3.40 -17.39
C LEU A 50 2.13 -2.06 -16.84
N GLU A 51 0.84 -1.99 -16.57
CA GLU A 51 0.26 -0.90 -15.80
C GLU A 51 0.51 -1.11 -14.31
N TYR A 52 0.81 -0.02 -13.61
CA TYR A 52 1.00 -0.03 -12.18
C TYR A 52 0.67 1.32 -11.58
N VAL A 53 0.35 1.33 -10.29
CA VAL A 53 0.25 2.56 -9.51
C VAL A 53 1.48 2.65 -8.59
N PRO A 54 2.20 3.78 -8.57
CA PRO A 54 3.31 4.00 -7.64
C PRO A 54 2.86 3.82 -6.19
N TRP A 55 3.68 3.17 -5.36
CA TRP A 55 3.31 2.89 -3.96
C TRP A 55 2.90 4.16 -3.18
N ALA A 56 3.55 5.28 -3.44
CA ALA A 56 3.25 6.56 -2.79
C ALA A 56 1.83 7.07 -3.10
N VAL A 57 1.25 6.72 -4.25
CA VAL A 57 -0.16 7.02 -4.57
C VAL A 57 -1.07 6.16 -3.69
N LEU A 58 -0.78 4.85 -3.55
CA LEU A 58 -1.58 3.98 -2.68
C LEU A 58 -1.54 4.44 -1.22
N THR A 59 -0.37 4.86 -0.74
CA THR A 59 -0.20 5.48 0.58
C THR A 59 -1.08 6.72 0.74
N LYS A 60 -1.15 7.60 -0.27
CA LYS A 60 -2.06 8.75 -0.26
C LYS A 60 -3.53 8.33 -0.23
N CYS A 61 -3.90 7.30 -0.99
CA CYS A 61 -5.25 6.74 -0.96
C CYS A 61 -5.58 6.19 0.43
N LEU A 62 -4.67 5.45 1.08
CA LEU A 62 -4.86 4.94 2.44
C LEU A 62 -5.05 6.07 3.46
N HIS A 63 -4.24 7.13 3.40
CA HIS A 63 -4.43 8.31 4.27
C HIS A 63 -5.80 8.97 4.09
N ALA A 64 -6.30 9.04 2.85
CA ALA A 64 -7.57 9.68 2.55
C ALA A 64 -8.78 8.79 2.89
N ARG A 65 -8.66 7.48 2.66
CA ARG A 65 -9.78 6.52 2.73
C ARG A 65 -9.91 5.86 4.09
N VAL A 66 -8.78 5.58 4.74
CA VAL A 66 -8.70 4.78 5.99
C VAL A 66 -7.62 5.32 6.92
N PRO A 67 -7.80 6.52 7.50
CA PRO A 67 -6.82 7.09 8.41
C PRO A 67 -6.54 6.17 9.61
N GLY A 68 -5.28 6.12 10.04
CA GLY A 68 -4.82 5.21 11.11
C GLY A 68 -4.33 3.85 10.63
N TRP A 69 -4.27 3.62 9.31
CA TRP A 69 -3.60 2.45 8.75
C TRP A 69 -2.13 2.38 9.16
N THR A 70 -1.58 1.17 9.22
CA THR A 70 -0.15 0.93 9.44
C THR A 70 0.41 -0.07 8.45
N TRP A 71 1.71 0.05 8.18
CA TRP A 71 2.47 -0.92 7.39
C TRP A 71 3.67 -1.39 8.18
N GLN A 72 3.88 -2.71 8.19
CA GLN A 72 5.00 -3.34 8.86
C GLN A 72 5.68 -4.32 7.90
N ILE A 73 7.01 -4.23 7.79
CA ILE A 73 7.81 -5.31 7.20
C ILE A 73 7.93 -6.42 8.24
N LEU A 74 7.51 -7.63 7.88
CA LEU A 74 7.53 -8.79 8.78
C LEU A 74 8.82 -9.57 8.65
N GLU A 75 9.27 -9.82 7.42
CA GLU A 75 10.49 -10.57 7.14
C GLU A 75 11.18 -10.02 5.89
N ILE A 76 12.50 -10.06 5.92
CA ILE A 76 13.36 -9.86 4.75
C ILE A 76 14.31 -11.05 4.71
N LYS A 77 14.33 -11.76 3.58
CA LYS A 77 15.17 -12.95 3.42
C LYS A 77 15.70 -13.05 2.01
N THR A 78 16.96 -13.46 1.88
CA THR A 78 17.52 -13.84 0.58
C THR A 78 17.25 -15.32 0.33
N ILE A 79 16.71 -15.65 -0.85
CA ILE A 79 16.45 -17.03 -1.30
C ILE A 79 17.04 -17.18 -2.69
N GLY A 80 18.17 -17.88 -2.80
CA GLY A 80 18.95 -17.93 -4.04
C GLY A 80 19.36 -16.52 -4.49
N GLU A 81 19.10 -16.21 -5.76
CA GLU A 81 19.43 -14.91 -6.38
C GLU A 81 18.33 -13.84 -6.19
N TYR A 82 17.47 -13.99 -5.18
CA TYR A 82 16.34 -13.09 -4.93
C TYR A 82 16.32 -12.60 -3.50
N VAL A 83 15.94 -11.34 -3.30
CA VAL A 83 15.44 -10.86 -2.01
C VAL A 83 13.93 -11.01 -1.96
N MET A 84 13.43 -11.58 -0.87
CA MET A 84 12.02 -11.71 -0.55
C MET A 84 11.69 -10.80 0.62
N VAL A 85 10.56 -10.11 0.52
CA VAL A 85 10.00 -9.26 1.57
C VAL A 85 8.57 -9.73 1.83
N SER A 86 8.24 -9.94 3.10
CA SER A 86 6.85 -10.06 3.56
C SER A 86 6.46 -8.85 4.41
N GLY A 87 5.19 -8.48 4.36
CA GLY A 87 4.71 -7.33 5.12
C GLY A 87 3.21 -7.40 5.38
N ARG A 88 2.77 -6.60 6.36
CA ARG A 88 1.39 -6.53 6.83
C ARG A 88 0.86 -5.10 6.76
N LEU A 89 -0.26 -4.94 6.07
CA LEU A 89 -1.11 -3.76 6.12
C LEU A 89 -2.17 -3.98 7.20
N THR A 90 -2.28 -3.05 8.15
CA THR A 90 -3.34 -3.07 9.16
C THR A 90 -4.26 -1.87 8.97
N ILE A 91 -5.57 -2.10 8.95
CA ILE A 91 -6.60 -1.08 8.72
C ILE A 91 -7.57 -1.08 9.91
N PRO A 92 -7.78 0.06 10.60
CA PRO A 92 -8.76 0.17 11.67
C PRO A 92 -10.19 0.17 11.12
N ILE A 93 -11.10 -0.57 11.76
CA ILE A 93 -12.53 -0.64 11.42
C ILE A 93 -13.37 -0.72 12.69
N GLY A 94 -14.15 0.32 12.99
CA GLY A 94 -14.80 0.49 14.30
C GLY A 94 -13.81 0.25 15.45
N ALA A 95 -14.13 -0.72 16.32
CA ALA A 95 -13.26 -1.16 17.42
C ALA A 95 -12.36 -2.36 17.08
N LYS A 96 -12.26 -2.73 15.80
CA LYS A 96 -11.49 -3.88 15.29
C LYS A 96 -10.43 -3.43 14.28
N THR A 97 -9.63 -4.38 13.83
CA THR A 97 -8.64 -4.18 12.77
C THR A 97 -8.74 -5.29 11.74
N LEU A 98 -8.55 -4.95 10.47
CA LEU A 98 -8.27 -5.92 9.42
C LEU A 98 -6.78 -5.92 9.11
N THR A 99 -6.25 -7.11 8.82
CA THR A 99 -4.84 -7.29 8.47
C THR A 99 -4.73 -8.01 7.13
N TYR A 100 -3.90 -7.47 6.25
CA TYR A 100 -3.61 -8.04 4.94
C TYR A 100 -2.11 -8.25 4.82
N GLU A 101 -1.71 -9.50 4.64
CA GLU A 101 -0.31 -9.87 4.48
C GLU A 101 0.00 -10.19 3.03
N ALA A 102 1.17 -9.76 2.59
CA ALA A 102 1.64 -10.01 1.25
C ALA A 102 3.11 -10.40 1.25
N VAL A 103 3.51 -10.98 0.13
CA VAL A 103 4.89 -11.31 -0.19
C VAL A 103 5.22 -10.76 -1.58
N SER A 104 6.42 -10.23 -1.73
CA SER A 104 7.04 -9.96 -3.02
C SER A 104 8.52 -10.31 -2.99
N SER A 105 9.06 -10.59 -4.16
CA SER A 105 10.50 -10.76 -4.36
C SER A 105 11.01 -9.89 -5.49
N GLU A 106 12.32 -9.66 -5.50
CA GLU A 106 13.05 -8.99 -6.56
C GLU A 106 14.41 -9.68 -6.75
N PRO A 107 14.89 -9.89 -7.99
CA PRO A 107 16.24 -10.37 -8.26
C PRO A 107 17.31 -9.47 -7.62
N LEU A 108 18.36 -10.06 -7.04
CA LEU A 108 19.46 -9.31 -6.45
C LEU A 108 20.27 -8.52 -7.50
N ASN A 109 20.24 -8.97 -8.75
CA ASN A 109 20.90 -8.30 -9.87
C ASN A 109 19.98 -7.33 -10.64
N SER A 110 18.80 -6.99 -10.09
CA SER A 110 17.89 -6.03 -10.71
C SER A 110 18.55 -4.66 -10.90
N VAL A 111 18.33 -4.07 -12.07
CA VAL A 111 18.83 -2.74 -12.41
C VAL A 111 17.77 -1.69 -12.03
N GLY A 112 18.19 -0.63 -11.35
CA GLY A 112 17.31 0.46 -10.92
C GLY A 112 17.42 0.72 -9.41
N ALA A 113 16.27 0.81 -8.73
CA ALA A 113 16.24 0.94 -7.28
C ALA A 113 16.78 -0.32 -6.60
N PRO A 114 17.35 -0.22 -5.37
CA PRO A 114 17.81 -1.38 -4.63
C PRO A 114 16.75 -2.49 -4.59
N PRO A 115 17.13 -3.77 -4.84
CA PRO A 115 16.15 -4.86 -4.94
C PRO A 115 15.19 -4.98 -3.77
N ILE A 116 15.69 -4.72 -2.56
CA ILE A 116 14.92 -4.72 -1.31
C ILE A 116 13.81 -3.65 -1.31
N GLU A 117 14.07 -2.46 -1.85
CA GLU A 117 13.10 -1.38 -1.94
C GLU A 117 12.02 -1.69 -2.98
N SER A 118 12.42 -2.26 -4.11
CA SER A 118 11.50 -2.73 -5.16
C SER A 118 10.58 -3.84 -4.64
N ALA A 119 11.15 -4.83 -3.93
CA ALA A 119 10.39 -5.90 -3.28
C ALA A 119 9.45 -5.34 -2.22
N ALA A 120 9.90 -4.44 -1.33
CA ALA A 120 9.06 -3.83 -0.30
C ALA A 120 7.92 -3.00 -0.90
N SER A 121 8.20 -2.22 -1.94
CA SER A 121 7.19 -1.44 -2.67
C SER A 121 6.13 -2.33 -3.32
N SER A 122 6.56 -3.41 -3.96
CA SER A 122 5.65 -4.41 -4.55
C SER A 122 4.83 -5.14 -3.48
N CYS A 123 5.45 -5.48 -2.35
CA CYS A 123 4.78 -6.11 -1.21
C CYS A 123 3.64 -5.23 -0.66
N LEU A 124 3.87 -3.93 -0.47
CA LEU A 124 2.82 -2.99 -0.06
C LEU A 124 1.69 -2.93 -1.08
N ARG A 125 2.01 -2.80 -2.38
CA ARG A 125 0.99 -2.75 -3.45
C ARG A 125 0.10 -4.00 -3.46
N ARG A 126 0.67 -5.17 -3.22
CA ARG A 126 -0.06 -6.44 -3.11
C ARG A 126 -0.96 -6.48 -1.87
N ALA A 127 -0.48 -6.00 -0.72
CA ALA A 127 -1.30 -5.90 0.48
C ALA A 127 -2.48 -4.93 0.32
N CYS A 128 -2.28 -3.80 -0.39
CA CYS A 128 -3.37 -2.90 -0.78
C CYS A 128 -4.39 -3.59 -1.70
N ALA A 129 -3.93 -4.35 -2.70
CA ALA A 129 -4.83 -5.07 -3.60
C ALA A 129 -5.68 -6.10 -2.85
N LEU A 130 -5.10 -6.83 -1.88
CA LEU A 130 -5.85 -7.75 -1.00
C LEU A 130 -6.94 -7.03 -0.17
N SER A 131 -6.74 -5.76 0.17
CA SER A 131 -7.75 -4.94 0.83
C SER A 131 -8.77 -4.31 -0.13
N GLY A 132 -8.67 -4.60 -1.43
CA GLY A 132 -9.49 -4.02 -2.50
C GLY A 132 -8.92 -2.75 -3.14
N LEU A 133 -7.90 -2.11 -2.56
CA LEU A 133 -7.33 -0.87 -3.09
C LEU A 133 -6.40 -1.16 -4.28
N GLY A 134 -6.80 -0.73 -5.48
CA GLY A 134 -6.03 -0.93 -6.70
C GLY A 134 -6.05 -2.38 -7.19
N LEU A 135 -7.06 -3.16 -6.78
CA LEU A 135 -7.24 -4.55 -7.18
C LEU A 135 -7.45 -4.68 -8.70
N GLU A 136 -8.09 -3.68 -9.33
CA GLU A 136 -8.36 -3.64 -10.76
C GLU A 136 -7.09 -3.77 -11.62
N LEU A 137 -5.94 -3.34 -11.09
CA LEU A 137 -4.65 -3.44 -11.78
C LEU A 137 -4.10 -4.86 -11.82
N TRP A 138 -4.71 -5.83 -11.15
CA TRP A 138 -4.22 -7.21 -11.04
C TRP A 138 -5.14 -8.24 -11.70
N LEU A 139 -6.27 -7.82 -12.26
CA LEU A 139 -7.28 -8.73 -12.82
C LEU A 139 -7.00 -9.12 -14.27
N ASP A 140 -6.23 -8.30 -15.02
CA ASP A 140 -6.04 -8.45 -16.47
C ASP A 140 -4.54 -8.52 -16.88
N HIS A 141 -3.81 -9.52 -16.38
CA HIS A 141 -2.40 -9.75 -16.77
C HIS A 141 -2.17 -11.13 -17.39
#